data_AF-A0A3N5I917-F1
#
_entry.id   AF-A0A3N5I917-F1
#
_cell.length_a   1.000
_cell.length_b   1.000
_cell.length_c   1.000
_cell.angle_alpha   90.00
_cell.angle_beta   90.00
_cell.angle_gamma   90.00
#
_symmetry.space_group_name_H-M   'P 1'
#
loop_
_entity.id
_entity.type
_entity.pdbx_description
1 polymer ?
#
loop_
_entity_poly.entity_id
_entity_poly.type
_entity_poly.pdbx_seq_one_letter_code
_entity_poly.pdbx_strand_id
1 'polypeptide(L)'
;AEVTVDAAQRWGDRHLRAIEQAYAPTRGLARHREALGEIYATPWERLVPLAVATAEWLARALGITAPARLASTVDVGVTVTDPTDRLIALCRAVGADTYLAGRDGARYMDAGRFDAAGIRVLYQDYAHPAYAQLHGEFAPNCSALDLLLTHGDDAMAILRGGDHWSPQPSSAPPPERT
;
A
#
# COMPACT_ATOMS: atom_id res chain seq x y z
N ALA A 1 -17.24 5.12 9.16
CA ALA A 1 -18.37 4.38 8.57
C ALA A 1 -17.89 2.98 8.23
N GLU A 2 -18.60 1.94 8.63
CA GLU A 2 -18.32 0.56 8.17
C GLU A 2 -18.91 0.37 6.78
N VAL A 3 -18.05 0.34 5.77
CA VAL A 3 -18.45 0.09 4.38
C VAL A 3 -18.58 -1.43 4.18
N THR A 4 -19.76 -1.88 3.80
CA THR A 4 -20.05 -3.28 3.47
C THR A 4 -19.78 -3.58 2.01
N VAL A 5 -19.53 -4.85 1.71
CA VAL A 5 -19.40 -5.34 0.34
C VAL A 5 -20.79 -5.71 -0.17
N ASP A 6 -21.12 -5.29 -1.40
CA ASP A 6 -22.36 -5.67 -2.04
C ASP A 6 -22.29 -7.12 -2.53
N ALA A 7 -22.82 -8.04 -1.71
CA ALA A 7 -22.87 -9.47 -2.01
C ALA A 7 -23.91 -9.85 -3.09
N ALA A 8 -24.83 -8.96 -3.45
CA ALA A 8 -25.78 -9.23 -4.54
C ALA A 8 -25.10 -9.16 -5.91
N GLN A 9 -24.00 -8.41 -6.01
CA GLN A 9 -23.20 -8.34 -7.22
C GLN A 9 -22.14 -9.43 -7.26
N ARG A 10 -21.97 -10.04 -8.44
CA ARG A 10 -20.85 -10.94 -8.75
C ARG A 10 -19.56 -10.16 -9.05
N TRP A 11 -19.19 -9.22 -8.18
CA TRP A 11 -18.03 -8.37 -8.37
C TRP A 11 -16.73 -9.17 -8.37
N GLY A 12 -16.59 -10.15 -7.48
CA GLY A 12 -15.39 -10.98 -7.36
C GLY A 12 -15.11 -11.77 -8.64
N ASP A 13 -16.12 -12.48 -9.16
CA ASP A 13 -16.03 -13.20 -10.43
C ASP A 13 -15.66 -12.29 -11.60
N ARG A 14 -16.29 -11.11 -11.70
CA ARG A 14 -16.02 -10.15 -12.78
C ARG A 14 -14.60 -9.62 -12.69
N HIS A 15 -14.15 -9.27 -11.49
CA HIS A 15 -12.83 -8.69 -11.27
C HIS A 15 -11.71 -9.72 -11.48
N LEU A 16 -11.88 -10.94 -10.96
CA LEU A 16 -10.93 -12.03 -11.19
C LEU A 16 -10.80 -12.35 -12.68
N ARG A 17 -11.92 -12.46 -13.42
CA ARG A 17 -11.87 -12.69 -14.88
C ARG A 17 -11.15 -11.57 -15.63
N ALA A 18 -11.37 -10.31 -15.23
CA ALA A 18 -10.66 -9.18 -15.85
C ALA A 18 -9.14 -9.28 -15.63
N ILE A 19 -8.70 -9.66 -14.42
CA ILE A 19 -7.29 -9.92 -14.12
C ILE A 19 -6.77 -11.10 -14.96
N GLU A 20 -7.48 -12.23 -14.97
CA GLU A 20 -7.04 -13.42 -15.71
C GLU A 20 -6.91 -13.15 -17.21
N GLN A 21 -7.82 -12.37 -17.80
CA GLN A 21 -7.78 -11.98 -19.20
C GLN A 21 -6.65 -10.98 -19.49
N ALA A 22 -6.51 -9.95 -18.65
CA ALA A 22 -5.49 -8.91 -18.84
C ALA A 22 -4.06 -9.46 -18.72
N TYR A 23 -3.84 -10.45 -17.87
CA TYR A 23 -2.51 -11.00 -17.57
C TYR A 23 -2.31 -12.43 -18.07
N ALA A 24 -3.22 -12.96 -18.91
CA ALA A 24 -3.16 -14.31 -19.47
C ALA A 24 -1.78 -14.71 -20.05
N PRO A 25 -1.03 -13.81 -20.73
CA PRO A 25 0.27 -14.16 -21.31
C PRO A 25 1.42 -14.23 -20.29
N THR A 26 1.21 -13.79 -19.05
CA THR A 26 2.30 -13.64 -18.06
C THR A 26 2.55 -14.90 -17.27
N ARG A 27 3.81 -15.14 -16.91
CA ARG A 27 4.18 -16.17 -15.95
C ARG A 27 3.73 -15.83 -14.52
N GLY A 28 3.66 -14.54 -14.18
CA GLY A 28 3.21 -14.09 -12.85
C GLY A 28 1.77 -14.50 -12.56
N LEU A 29 0.86 -14.40 -13.54
CA LEU A 29 -0.52 -14.89 -13.36
C LEU A 29 -0.56 -16.37 -13.00
N ALA A 30 0.19 -17.22 -13.69
CA ALA A 30 0.18 -18.67 -13.43
C ALA A 30 0.59 -19.00 -11.98
N ARG A 31 1.56 -18.27 -11.43
CA ARG A 31 2.03 -18.43 -10.04
C ARG A 31 1.02 -17.96 -9.00
N HIS A 32 0.28 -16.89 -9.31
CA HIS A 32 -0.57 -16.19 -8.34
C HIS A 32 -2.07 -16.48 -8.50
N ARG A 33 -2.47 -17.22 -9.53
CA ARG A 33 -3.88 -17.49 -9.87
C ARG A 33 -4.66 -18.12 -8.73
N GLU A 34 -4.10 -19.14 -8.07
CA GLU A 34 -4.78 -19.85 -6.97
C GLU A 34 -5.07 -18.90 -5.82
N ALA A 35 -4.07 -18.17 -5.33
CA ALA A 35 -4.24 -17.22 -4.22
C ALA A 35 -5.20 -16.07 -4.57
N LEU A 36 -5.17 -15.56 -5.81
CA LEU A 36 -6.17 -14.60 -6.28
C LEU A 36 -7.58 -15.22 -6.26
N GLY A 37 -7.71 -16.45 -6.75
CA GLY A 37 -8.96 -17.22 -6.72
C GLY A 37 -9.53 -17.35 -5.32
N GLU A 38 -8.71 -17.71 -4.33
CA GLU A 38 -9.11 -17.82 -2.92
C GLU A 38 -9.60 -16.48 -2.36
N ILE A 39 -8.88 -15.38 -2.63
CA ILE A 39 -9.27 -14.04 -2.19
C ILE A 39 -10.64 -13.66 -2.76
N TYR A 40 -10.87 -13.88 -4.07
CA TYR A 40 -12.14 -13.50 -4.71
C TYR A 40 -13.30 -14.47 -4.41
N ALA A 41 -13.01 -15.73 -4.09
CA ALA A 41 -14.01 -16.72 -3.67
C ALA A 41 -14.46 -16.53 -2.22
N THR A 42 -13.68 -15.83 -1.40
CA THR A 42 -14.02 -15.55 -0.01
C THR A 42 -15.23 -14.61 0.08
N PRO A 43 -16.28 -14.94 0.86
CA PRO A 43 -17.48 -14.12 1.01
C PRO A 43 -17.23 -12.95 1.98
N TRP A 44 -16.52 -11.93 1.51
CA TRP A 44 -16.23 -10.73 2.31
C TRP A 44 -17.51 -9.95 2.65
N GLU A 45 -17.77 -9.72 3.93
CA GLU A 45 -18.92 -8.91 4.38
C GLU A 45 -18.58 -7.41 4.43
N ARG A 46 -17.32 -7.08 4.76
CA ARG A 46 -16.84 -5.71 4.97
C ARG A 46 -15.64 -5.41 4.08
N LEU A 47 -15.53 -4.16 3.64
CA LEU A 47 -14.42 -3.70 2.79
C LEU A 47 -13.06 -3.78 3.51
N VAL A 48 -13.03 -3.52 4.81
CA VAL A 48 -11.77 -3.48 5.59
C VAL A 48 -11.06 -4.84 5.60
N PRO A 49 -11.69 -5.96 5.99
CA PRO A 49 -11.05 -7.28 5.89
C PRO A 49 -10.53 -7.62 4.49
N LEU A 50 -11.30 -7.30 3.44
CA LEU A 50 -10.87 -7.50 2.05
C LEU A 50 -9.63 -6.65 1.71
N ALA A 51 -9.61 -5.39 2.09
CA ALA A 51 -8.48 -4.48 1.84
C ALA A 51 -7.22 -4.93 2.59
N VAL A 52 -7.36 -5.40 3.84
CA VAL A 52 -6.25 -5.94 4.63
C VAL A 52 -5.72 -7.22 3.99
N ALA A 53 -6.59 -8.16 3.65
CA ALA A 53 -6.19 -9.43 3.05
C ALA A 53 -5.46 -9.26 1.72
N THR A 54 -5.94 -8.35 0.86
CA THR A 54 -5.31 -8.07 -0.44
C THR A 54 -3.97 -7.35 -0.27
N ALA A 55 -3.87 -6.37 0.63
CA ALA A 55 -2.61 -5.67 0.91
C ALA A 55 -1.54 -6.60 1.50
N GLU A 56 -1.93 -7.45 2.46
CA GLU A 56 -1.01 -8.42 3.07
C GLU A 56 -0.55 -9.50 2.08
N TRP A 57 -1.48 -10.01 1.26
CA TRP A 57 -1.13 -10.96 0.21
C TRP A 57 -0.14 -10.35 -0.79
N LEU A 58 -0.41 -9.13 -1.26
CA LEU A 58 0.44 -8.45 -2.21
C LEU A 58 1.83 -8.16 -1.62
N ALA A 59 1.89 -7.72 -0.36
CA ALA A 59 3.15 -7.51 0.36
C ALA A 59 3.97 -8.80 0.42
N ARG A 60 3.35 -9.93 0.80
CA ARG A 60 4.01 -11.24 0.82
C ARG A 60 4.46 -11.68 -0.57
N ALA A 61 3.62 -11.50 -1.58
CA ALA A 61 3.93 -11.88 -2.96
C ALA A 61 5.11 -11.09 -3.54
N LEU A 62 5.27 -9.83 -3.14
CA LEU A 62 6.44 -9.00 -3.44
C LEU A 62 7.66 -9.29 -2.56
N GLY A 63 7.56 -10.20 -1.58
CA GLY A 63 8.66 -10.55 -0.68
C GLY A 63 8.88 -9.56 0.47
N ILE A 64 7.88 -8.75 0.83
CA ILE A 64 7.94 -7.87 2.00
C ILE A 64 7.70 -8.71 3.26
N THR A 65 8.72 -8.82 4.10
CA THR A 65 8.70 -9.63 5.34
C THR A 65 8.62 -8.78 6.61
N ALA A 66 8.51 -7.47 6.49
CA ALA A 66 8.40 -6.57 7.64
C ALA A 66 7.14 -6.91 8.46
N PRO A 67 7.22 -6.98 9.80
CA PRO A 67 6.05 -7.19 10.64
C PRO A 67 5.03 -6.07 10.43
N ALA A 68 3.77 -6.44 10.16
CA ALA A 68 2.68 -5.50 9.99
C ALA A 68 1.65 -5.69 11.10
N ARG A 69 1.07 -4.59 11.56
CA ARG A 69 -0.04 -4.57 12.53
C ARG A 69 -1.05 -3.52 12.10
N LEU A 70 -2.32 -3.81 12.32
CA LEU A 70 -3.35 -2.79 12.19
C LEU A 70 -3.16 -1.75 13.31
N ALA A 71 -3.17 -0.47 12.98
CA ALA A 71 -3.05 0.59 13.98
C ALA A 71 -4.16 0.50 15.05
N SER A 72 -5.34 0.00 14.69
CA SER A 72 -6.46 -0.24 15.61
C SER A 72 -6.22 -1.36 16.62
N THR A 73 -5.21 -2.22 16.42
CA THR A 73 -4.83 -3.28 17.37
C THR A 73 -3.59 -2.93 18.19
N VAL A 74 -3.09 -1.71 18.06
CA VAL A 74 -2.02 -1.17 18.89
C VAL A 74 -2.66 -0.44 20.06
N ASP A 75 -2.43 -0.92 21.27
CA ASP A 75 -2.84 -0.19 22.48
C ASP A 75 -1.91 1.00 22.68
N VAL A 76 -2.47 2.20 22.54
CA VAL A 76 -1.77 3.47 22.75
C VAL A 76 -1.95 4.03 24.15
N GLY A 77 -2.75 3.36 25.02
CA GLY A 77 -2.94 3.71 26.42
C GLY A 77 -3.64 5.05 26.70
N VAL A 78 -3.95 5.83 25.66
CA VAL A 78 -4.57 7.15 25.75
C VAL A 78 -5.58 7.37 24.63
N THR A 79 -6.68 8.06 24.94
CA THR A 79 -7.61 8.54 23.91
C THR A 79 -7.01 9.77 23.25
N VAL A 80 -6.65 9.64 21.97
CA VAL A 80 -6.05 10.72 21.20
C VAL A 80 -6.99 11.21 20.11
N THR A 81 -7.41 12.47 20.21
CA THR A 81 -8.32 13.12 19.26
C THR A 81 -7.56 13.81 18.12
N ASP A 82 -6.39 14.38 18.42
CA ASP A 82 -5.55 15.05 17.43
C ASP A 82 -4.84 14.03 16.51
N PRO A 83 -4.88 14.21 15.17
CA PRO A 83 -4.25 13.28 14.24
C PRO A 83 -2.73 13.17 14.41
N THR A 84 -2.03 14.27 14.69
CA THR A 84 -0.56 14.25 14.86
C THR A 84 -0.18 13.50 16.13
N ASP A 85 -0.83 13.80 17.25
CA ASP A 85 -0.60 13.08 18.50
C ASP A 85 -0.87 11.59 18.37
N ARG A 86 -1.87 11.20 17.58
CA ARG A 86 -2.20 9.79 17.37
C ARG A 86 -1.05 9.07 16.70
N LEU A 87 -0.42 9.68 15.70
CA LEU A 87 0.75 9.12 15.02
C LEU A 87 1.94 9.01 15.97
N ILE A 88 2.19 10.03 16.79
CA ILE A 88 3.25 10.03 17.81
C ILE A 88 3.02 8.91 18.85
N ALA A 89 1.78 8.76 19.33
CA ALA A 89 1.42 7.73 20.30
C ALA A 89 1.61 6.32 19.72
N LEU A 90 1.24 6.11 18.44
CA LEU A 90 1.49 4.85 17.74
C LEU A 90 3.00 4.55 17.62
N CYS A 91 3.82 5.55 17.24
CA CYS A 91 5.27 5.39 17.16
C CYS A 91 5.85 4.98 18.51
N ARG A 92 5.45 5.65 19.60
CA ARG A 92 5.89 5.31 20.96
C ARG A 92 5.47 3.91 21.39
N ALA A 93 4.23 3.52 21.11
CA ALA A 93 3.71 2.20 21.47
C ALA A 93 4.46 1.04 20.81
N VAL A 94 5.07 1.28 19.65
CA VAL A 94 5.90 0.28 18.93
C VAL A 94 7.41 0.52 19.09
N GLY A 95 7.83 1.53 19.86
CA GLY A 95 9.24 1.87 20.07
C GLY A 95 9.95 2.43 18.83
N ALA A 96 9.22 3.06 17.91
CA ALA A 96 9.78 3.66 16.71
C ALA A 96 10.51 4.98 17.01
N ASP A 97 11.67 5.17 16.36
CA ASP A 97 12.42 6.42 16.36
C ASP A 97 12.17 7.28 15.12
N THR A 98 11.48 6.74 14.13
CA THR A 98 11.26 7.36 12.82
C THR A 98 9.85 7.07 12.31
N TYR A 99 9.13 8.11 11.91
CA TYR A 99 7.86 8.04 11.21
C TYR A 99 8.06 8.24 9.71
N LEU A 100 7.57 7.29 8.91
CA LEU A 100 7.59 7.35 7.45
C LEU A 100 6.29 7.97 6.95
N ALA A 101 6.39 9.17 6.43
CA ALA A 101 5.28 9.94 5.91
C ALA A 101 5.19 9.82 4.39
N GLY A 102 3.97 9.73 3.87
CA GLY A 102 3.74 9.95 2.44
C GLY A 102 4.12 11.37 2.03
N ARG A 103 4.22 11.62 0.72
CA ARG A 103 4.62 12.92 0.16
C ARG A 103 3.89 14.12 0.74
N ASP A 104 2.57 14.02 0.90
CA ASP A 104 1.72 15.09 1.42
C ASP A 104 1.63 15.11 2.96
N GLY A 105 2.43 14.29 3.64
CA GLY A 105 2.45 14.17 5.10
C GLY A 105 2.59 15.52 5.82
N ALA A 106 3.40 16.42 5.27
CA ALA A 106 3.63 17.74 5.83
C ALA A 106 2.40 18.65 5.82
N ARG A 107 1.35 18.33 5.06
CA ARG A 107 0.12 19.14 4.99
C ARG A 107 -0.80 18.99 6.20
N TYR A 108 -0.71 17.86 6.90
CA TYR A 108 -1.64 17.52 7.98
C TYR A 108 -0.94 17.15 9.30
N MET A 109 0.39 17.09 9.30
CA MET A 109 1.19 16.77 10.48
C MET A 109 1.97 17.97 10.99
N ASP A 110 2.08 18.08 12.31
CA ASP A 110 2.99 19.02 12.95
C ASP A 110 4.34 18.34 13.24
N ALA A 111 5.32 18.59 12.36
CA ALA A 111 6.66 18.03 12.47
C ALA A 111 7.41 18.44 13.76
N GLY A 112 7.11 19.63 14.31
CA GLY A 112 7.73 20.09 15.56
C GLY A 112 7.35 19.22 16.75
N ARG A 113 6.15 18.63 16.73
CA ARG A 113 5.69 17.72 17.79
C ARG A 113 6.34 16.35 17.71
N PHE A 114 6.64 15.87 16.50
CA PHE A 114 7.46 14.66 16.32
C PHE A 114 8.88 14.87 16.84
N ASP A 115 9.51 15.99 16.50
CA ASP A 115 10.85 16.34 16.98
C ASP A 115 10.90 16.46 18.51
N ALA A 116 9.94 17.16 19.12
CA ALA A 116 9.80 17.24 20.58
C ALA A 116 9.55 15.87 21.24
N ALA A 117 9.01 14.90 20.50
CA ALA A 117 8.82 13.54 20.94
C ALA A 117 10.03 12.63 20.71
N GLY A 118 11.12 13.14 20.11
CA GLY A 118 12.31 12.39 19.75
C GLY A 118 12.12 11.47 18.55
N ILE A 119 11.14 11.76 17.68
CA ILE A 119 10.79 10.93 16.51
C ILE A 119 11.16 11.71 15.24
N ARG A 120 12.04 11.13 14.41
CA ARG A 120 12.36 11.69 13.10
C ARG A 120 11.18 11.51 12.15
N VAL A 121 10.93 12.48 11.27
CA VAL A 121 10.00 12.30 10.15
C VAL A 121 10.80 12.19 8.86
N LEU A 122 10.53 11.15 8.07
CA LEU A 122 11.02 11.02 6.69
C LEU A 122 9.83 11.08 5.73
N TYR A 123 9.93 11.90 4.70
CA TYR A 123 8.92 12.07 3.68
C TYR A 123 9.30 11.27 2.44
N GLN A 124 8.33 10.52 1.92
CA GLN A 124 8.48 9.75 0.70
C GLN A 124 8.43 10.68 -0.52
N ASP A 125 9.43 10.59 -1.39
CA ASP A 125 9.47 11.23 -2.70
C ASP A 125 9.55 10.16 -3.79
N TYR A 126 8.57 9.25 -3.75
CA TYR A 126 8.57 8.06 -4.61
C TYR A 126 8.45 8.44 -6.08
N ALA A 127 9.46 8.07 -6.87
CA ALA A 127 9.46 8.23 -8.31
C ALA A 127 9.05 6.90 -8.94
N HIS A 128 7.88 6.85 -9.59
CA HIS A 128 7.40 5.59 -10.17
C HIS A 128 8.42 5.00 -11.16
N PRO A 129 8.99 3.82 -10.88
CA PRO A 129 9.93 3.20 -11.77
C PRO A 129 9.20 2.79 -13.05
N ALA A 130 9.81 3.10 -14.21
CA ALA A 130 9.29 2.68 -15.49
C ALA A 130 9.65 1.20 -15.73
N TYR A 131 8.69 0.42 -16.19
CA TYR A 131 8.85 -0.99 -16.54
C TYR A 131 7.96 -1.34 -17.72
N ALA A 132 8.25 -2.46 -18.38
CA ALA A 132 7.44 -2.94 -19.49
C ALA A 132 6.06 -3.38 -18.98
N GLN A 133 4.99 -2.76 -19.48
CA GLN A 133 3.61 -3.18 -19.25
C GLN A 133 3.06 -3.93 -20.47
N LEU A 134 2.00 -4.71 -20.29
CA LEU A 134 1.48 -5.59 -21.35
C LEU A 134 0.74 -4.84 -22.47
N HIS A 135 0.07 -3.74 -22.15
CA HIS A 135 -0.98 -3.14 -23.00
C HIS A 135 -0.61 -1.76 -23.54
N GLY A 136 0.64 -1.56 -23.95
CA GLY A 136 1.09 -0.33 -24.61
C GLY A 136 2.23 0.37 -23.87
N GLU A 137 2.22 1.71 -23.92
CA GLU A 137 3.20 2.55 -23.25
C GLU A 137 3.04 2.49 -21.73
N PHE A 138 4.13 2.78 -21.01
CA PHE A 138 4.14 2.80 -19.56
C PHE A 138 3.17 3.85 -19.01
N ALA A 139 2.21 3.39 -18.20
CA ALA A 139 1.32 4.22 -17.40
C ALA A 139 1.78 4.21 -15.92
N PRO A 140 2.19 5.36 -15.35
CA PRO A 140 2.56 5.45 -13.93
C PRO A 140 1.33 5.35 -13.02
N ASN A 141 1.56 5.16 -11.72
CA ASN A 141 0.52 5.11 -10.68
C ASN A 141 -0.53 3.99 -10.83
N CYS A 142 -0.24 2.96 -11.64
CA CYS A 142 -1.04 1.75 -11.71
C CYS A 142 -0.91 0.89 -10.44
N SER A 143 -1.77 -0.14 -10.35
CA SER A 143 -1.73 -1.11 -9.24
C SER A 143 -0.40 -1.86 -9.18
N ALA A 144 0.13 -2.09 -7.98
CA ALA A 144 1.30 -2.96 -7.78
C ALA A 144 1.05 -4.42 -8.21
N LEU A 145 -0.21 -4.82 -8.40
CA LEU A 145 -0.56 -6.10 -9.02
C LEU A 145 -0.04 -6.18 -10.47
N ASP A 146 -0.07 -5.09 -11.23
CA ASP A 146 0.41 -5.06 -12.61
C ASP A 146 1.90 -5.40 -12.68
N LEU A 147 2.69 -4.74 -11.84
CA LEU A 147 4.13 -5.00 -11.70
C LEU A 147 4.39 -6.45 -11.27
N LEU A 148 3.69 -6.94 -10.24
CA LEU A 148 3.85 -8.31 -9.75
C LEU A 148 3.53 -9.35 -10.83
N LEU A 149 2.42 -9.21 -11.55
CA LEU A 149 2.00 -10.19 -12.54
C LEU A 149 2.86 -10.13 -13.80
N THR A 150 3.34 -8.95 -14.17
CA THR A 150 4.14 -8.77 -15.39
C THR A 150 5.61 -9.16 -15.18
N HIS A 151 6.20 -8.81 -14.03
CA HIS A 151 7.64 -8.98 -13.77
C HIS A 151 7.97 -10.07 -12.74
N GLY A 152 6.98 -10.64 -12.06
CA GLY A 152 7.18 -11.79 -11.16
C GLY A 152 8.23 -11.50 -10.08
N ASP A 153 9.28 -12.31 -10.02
CA ASP A 153 10.34 -12.19 -9.01
C ASP A 153 11.16 -10.89 -9.13
N ASP A 154 11.21 -10.26 -10.31
CA ASP A 154 11.91 -8.98 -10.51
C ASP A 154 11.11 -7.78 -9.99
N ALA A 155 9.83 -7.96 -9.67
CA ALA A 155 8.91 -6.90 -9.27
C ALA A 155 9.43 -6.08 -8.08
N MET A 156 9.99 -6.73 -7.05
CA MET A 156 10.49 -6.03 -5.86
C MET A 156 11.72 -5.17 -6.17
N ALA A 157 12.62 -5.65 -7.03
CA ALA A 157 13.80 -4.90 -7.44
C ALA A 157 13.40 -3.64 -8.23
N ILE A 158 12.44 -3.78 -9.14
CA ILE A 158 11.87 -2.66 -9.90
C ILE A 158 11.19 -1.67 -8.94
N LEU A 159 10.33 -2.16 -8.03
CA LEU A 159 9.59 -1.32 -7.07
C LEU A 159 10.53 -0.48 -6.20
N ARG A 160 11.67 -1.05 -5.76
CA ARG A 160 12.69 -0.31 -4.99
C ARG A 160 13.44 0.74 -5.80
N GLY A 161 13.45 0.64 -7.13
CA GLY A 161 14.11 1.62 -7.99
C GLY A 161 13.55 3.04 -7.86
N GLY A 162 12.31 3.17 -7.38
CA GLY A 162 11.67 4.46 -7.10
C GLY A 162 11.79 4.97 -5.66
N ASP A 163 12.44 4.20 -4.78
CA ASP A 163 12.40 4.45 -3.34
C ASP A 163 13.34 5.61 -2.94
N HIS A 164 12.75 6.74 -2.59
CA HIS A 164 13.45 7.93 -2.13
C HIS A 164 12.78 8.51 -0.88
N TRP A 165 13.60 8.77 0.15
CA TRP A 165 13.18 9.34 1.42
C TRP A 165 14.01 10.56 1.76
N SER A 166 13.35 11.61 2.24
CA SER A 166 13.99 12.88 2.60
C SER A 166 13.55 13.34 4.00
N PRO A 167 14.43 13.95 4.80
CA PRO A 167 14.04 14.61 6.04
C PRO A 167 13.22 15.89 5.82
N GLN A 168 13.18 16.39 4.58
CA GLN A 168 12.39 17.55 4.19
C GLN A 168 11.27 17.15 3.23
N PRO A 169 10.06 17.71 3.35
CA PRO A 169 8.98 17.44 2.41
C PRO A 169 9.37 17.91 0.99
N SER A 170 8.93 17.17 -0.01
CA SER A 170 9.18 17.50 -1.42
C SER A 170 8.59 18.87 -1.75
N SER A 171 9.40 19.76 -2.34
CA SER A 171 8.96 21.08 -2.82
C SER A 171 8.33 21.00 -4.21
N ALA A 172 8.40 19.85 -4.88
CA ALA A 172 7.84 19.66 -6.21
C ALA A 172 6.31 19.54 -6.16
N PRO A 173 5.57 20.08 -7.15
CA PRO A 173 4.13 19.87 -7.25
C PRO A 173 3.82 18.38 -7.46
N PRO A 174 2.71 17.86 -6.89
CA PRO A 174 2.31 16.46 -7.10
C PRO A 174 2.16 16.19 -8.61
N PRO A 175 2.51 14.98 -9.09
CA PRO A 175 2.25 14.61 -10.48
C PRO A 175 0.76 14.76 -10.75
N GLU A 176 0.42 15.30 -11.93
CA GLU A 176 -0.97 15.40 -12.36
C GLU A 176 -1.60 14.01 -12.34
N ARG A 177 -2.76 13.88 -11.70
CA ARG A 177 -3.56 12.65 -11.76
C ARG A 177 -4.14 12.55 -13.17
N THR A 178 -3.52 11.74 -14.03
CA THR A 178 -4.13 11.26 -15.29
C THR A 178 -5.38 10.46 -15.03
#